data_AF-A0A6P5TE57-F1
#
_entry.id   AF-A0A6P5TE57-F1
#
_cell.length_a   1.000
_cell.length_b   1.000
_cell.length_c   1.000
_cell.angle_alpha   90.00
_cell.angle_beta   90.00
_cell.angle_gamma   90.00
#
_symmetry.space_group_name_H-M   'P 1'
#
loop_
_entity.id
_entity.type
_entity.pdbx_description
1 polymer ?
#
loop_
_entity_poly.entity_id
_entity_poly.type
_entity_poly.pdbx_seq_one_letter_code
_entity_poly.pdbx_strand_id
1 'polypeptide(L)'
;MTILKEAVIKKKYGQNATNVGDEGGFAHNIQENKEGLELLKTTIEKARCIGKVVIGMDVAASKFYGSNKTYDMNFKEEKHYKSFVSEYPIVSIENPFDQDD
;
A
#
# COMPACT_ATOMS: atom_id res chain seq x y z
N MET A 1 -16.49 6.31 0.21
CA MET A 1 -15.18 5.74 -0.19
C MET A 1 -15.20 4.22 -0.19
N THR A 2 -15.67 3.56 0.87
CA THR A 2 -15.65 2.09 1.04
C THR A 2 -16.35 1.31 -0.08
N ILE A 3 -17.59 1.69 -0.44
CA ILE A 3 -18.36 1.04 -1.52
C ILE A 3 -17.59 1.09 -2.86
N LEU A 4 -16.94 2.22 -3.13
CA LEU A 4 -16.18 2.40 -4.37
C LEU A 4 -14.90 1.57 -4.38
N LYS A 5 -14.19 1.52 -3.24
CA LYS A 5 -12.99 0.69 -3.07
C LYS A 5 -13.35 -0.80 -3.24
N GLU A 6 -14.45 -1.23 -2.63
CA GLU A 6 -15.00 -2.57 -2.78
C GLU A 6 -15.30 -2.92 -4.24
N ALA A 7 -15.98 -2.03 -4.97
CA ALA A 7 -16.28 -2.24 -6.38
C ALA A 7 -15.02 -2.33 -7.27
N VAL A 8 -14.01 -1.51 -6.99
CA VAL A 8 -12.73 -1.54 -7.71
C VAL A 8 -11.99 -2.86 -7.45
N ILE A 9 -11.92 -3.30 -6.19
CA ILE A 9 -11.25 -4.55 -5.79
C ILE A 9 -12.00 -5.77 -6.34
N LYS A 10 -13.32 -5.84 -6.19
CA LYS A 10 -14.14 -6.94 -6.77
C LYS A 10 -13.95 -7.07 -8.27
N LYS A 11 -13.90 -5.93 -8.97
CA LYS A 11 -13.71 -5.92 -10.42
C LYS A 11 -12.33 -6.46 -10.84
N LYS A 12 -11.28 -6.18 -10.06
CA LYS A 12 -9.90 -6.55 -10.41
C LYS A 12 -9.49 -7.94 -9.91
N TYR A 13 -9.93 -8.34 -8.71
CA TYR A 13 -9.47 -9.57 -8.04
C TYR A 13 -10.59 -10.58 -7.77
N GLY A 14 -11.83 -10.29 -8.19
CA GLY A 14 -12.98 -11.16 -7.99
C GLY A 14 -13.69 -10.96 -6.64
N GLN A 15 -14.82 -11.64 -6.48
CA GLN A 15 -15.75 -11.41 -5.37
C GLN A 15 -15.15 -11.72 -3.99
N ASN A 16 -14.28 -12.73 -3.91
CA ASN A 16 -13.66 -13.18 -2.67
C ASN A 16 -12.52 -12.25 -2.18
N ALA A 17 -12.15 -11.23 -2.97
CA ALA A 17 -11.09 -10.29 -2.63
C ALA A 17 -11.54 -9.15 -1.71
N THR A 18 -12.75 -9.23 -1.13
CA THR A 18 -13.31 -8.19 -0.25
C THR A 18 -13.42 -8.59 1.21
N ASN A 19 -12.73 -9.67 1.58
CA ASN A 19 -12.50 -9.98 2.98
C ASN A 19 -11.69 -8.85 3.64
N VAL A 20 -11.90 -8.65 4.93
CA VAL A 20 -11.21 -7.64 5.72
C VAL A 20 -10.12 -8.30 6.57
N GLY A 21 -8.99 -7.62 6.72
CA GLY A 21 -7.96 -7.99 7.68
C GLY A 21 -8.25 -7.45 9.08
N ASP A 22 -7.28 -7.61 9.99
CA ASP A 22 -7.42 -7.32 11.41
C ASP A 22 -7.80 -5.85 11.71
N GLU A 23 -7.34 -4.92 10.86
CA GLU A 23 -7.62 -3.47 10.99
C GLU A 23 -8.80 -2.99 10.12
N GLY A 24 -9.60 -3.92 9.57
CA GLY A 24 -10.79 -3.58 8.79
C GLY A 24 -10.52 -3.13 7.34
N GLY A 25 -9.26 -3.09 6.91
CA GLY A 25 -8.88 -2.89 5.51
C GLY A 25 -9.12 -4.13 4.65
N PHE A 26 -9.39 -3.97 3.36
CA PHE A 26 -9.52 -5.10 2.43
C PHE A 26 -8.21 -5.87 2.28
N ALA A 27 -8.23 -7.16 2.62
CA ALA A 27 -7.09 -8.07 2.54
C ALA A 27 -7.26 -8.99 1.34
N HIS A 28 -6.61 -8.64 0.23
CA HIS A 28 -6.59 -9.41 -1.01
C HIS A 28 -5.15 -9.72 -1.40
N ASN A 29 -4.97 -10.78 -2.17
CA ASN A 29 -3.64 -11.23 -2.56
C ASN A 29 -3.05 -10.27 -3.61
N ILE A 30 -2.24 -9.32 -3.14
CA ILE A 30 -1.41 -8.45 -3.98
C ILE A 30 0.02 -8.98 -3.95
N GLN A 31 0.69 -8.97 -5.10
CA GLN A 31 2.07 -9.46 -5.21
C GLN A 31 3.10 -8.35 -5.04
N GLU A 32 2.73 -7.11 -5.34
CA GLU A 32 3.61 -5.94 -5.29
C GLU A 32 2.94 -4.74 -4.59
N ASN A 33 3.71 -4.00 -3.79
CA ASN A 33 3.21 -2.80 -3.09
C ASN A 33 2.68 -1.73 -4.06
N LYS A 34 3.29 -1.61 -5.25
CA LYS A 34 2.85 -0.69 -6.31
C LYS A 34 1.40 -0.96 -6.70
N GLU A 35 0.98 -2.22 -6.69
CA GLU A 35 -0.37 -2.61 -7.03
C GLU A 35 -1.41 -2.05 -6.05
N GLY A 36 -1.09 -2.05 -4.75
CA GLY A 36 -1.91 -1.41 -3.72
C GLY A 36 -2.03 0.10 -3.90
N LEU A 37 -0.91 0.77 -4.24
CA LEU A 37 -0.88 2.21 -4.49
C LEU A 37 -1.70 2.61 -5.72
N GLU A 38 -1.61 1.83 -6.81
CA GLU A 38 -2.43 2.07 -8.01
C GLU A 38 -3.93 1.90 -7.75
N LEU A 39 -4.32 0.95 -6.91
CA LEU A 39 -5.72 0.79 -6.49
C LEU A 39 -6.23 2.00 -5.71
N LEU A 40 -5.43 2.52 -4.78
CA LEU A 40 -5.78 3.70 -4.00
C LEU A 40 -5.90 4.93 -4.91
N LYS A 41 -4.93 5.14 -5.80
CA LYS A 41 -4.96 6.22 -6.80
C LYS A 41 -6.23 6.15 -7.67
N THR A 42 -6.49 4.99 -8.28
CA THR A 42 -7.70 4.75 -9.08
C THR A 42 -8.98 5.02 -8.30
N THR A 43 -9.00 4.65 -7.01
CA THR A 43 -10.18 4.87 -6.15
C THR A 43 -10.38 6.34 -5.83
N ILE A 44 -9.31 7.08 -5.52
CA ILE A 44 -9.35 8.52 -5.26
C ILE A 44 -9.83 9.29 -6.51
N GLU A 45 -9.34 8.90 -7.69
CA GLU A 45 -9.76 9.46 -8.98
C GLU A 45 -11.26 9.21 -9.23
N LYS A 46 -11.72 7.97 -9.09
CA LYS A 46 -13.14 7.61 -9.27
C LYS A 46 -14.05 8.26 -8.23
N ALA A 47 -13.56 8.49 -7.02
CA ALA A 47 -14.28 9.20 -5.97
C ALA A 47 -14.36 10.71 -6.22
N ARG A 48 -13.61 11.23 -7.20
CA ARG A 48 -13.45 12.67 -7.50
C ARG A 48 -12.90 13.44 -6.29
N CYS A 49 -11.95 12.83 -5.59
CA CYS A 49 -11.32 13.37 -4.39
C CYS A 49 -9.82 13.67 -4.58
N ILE A 50 -9.35 13.78 -5.82
CA ILE A 50 -7.98 14.18 -6.15
C ILE A 50 -7.66 15.52 -5.45
N GLY A 51 -6.51 15.59 -4.78
CA GLY A 51 -6.08 16.77 -4.02
C GLY A 51 -6.80 16.98 -2.68
N LYS A 52 -7.83 16.18 -2.36
CA LYS A 52 -8.53 16.21 -1.06
C LYS A 52 -8.12 15.06 -0.15
N VAL A 53 -7.57 14.00 -0.73
CA VAL A 53 -7.14 12.78 -0.05
C VAL A 53 -5.69 12.50 -0.41
N VAL A 54 -4.91 12.17 0.61
CA VAL A 54 -3.49 11.79 0.54
C VAL A 54 -3.31 10.40 1.12
N ILE A 55 -2.15 9.79 0.88
CA ILE A 55 -1.83 8.42 1.28
C ILE A 55 -0.81 8.46 2.42
N GLY A 56 -1.05 7.65 3.44
CA GLY A 56 -0.05 7.26 4.43
C GLY A 56 0.27 5.77 4.27
N MET A 57 1.52 5.40 4.55
CA MET A 57 1.98 4.00 4.52
C MET A 57 2.63 3.65 5.85
N ASP A 58 2.27 2.53 6.44
CA ASP A 58 3.07 1.84 7.45
C ASP A 58 3.70 0.62 6.79
N VAL A 59 5.02 0.64 6.65
CA VAL A 59 5.77 -0.44 6.01
C VAL A 59 6.04 -1.58 6.99
N ALA A 60 6.07 -1.27 8.31
CA ALA A 60 6.47 -2.20 9.36
C ALA A 60 7.74 -2.99 8.99
N ALA A 61 8.77 -2.30 8.47
CA ALA A 61 9.90 -2.93 7.78
C ALA A 61 10.68 -3.94 8.64
N SER A 62 10.71 -3.75 9.96
CA SER A 62 11.33 -4.65 10.94
C SER A 62 10.72 -6.06 10.92
N LYS A 63 9.44 -6.23 10.57
CA LYS A 63 8.80 -7.55 10.43
C LYS A 63 9.42 -8.41 9.33
N PHE A 64 10.14 -7.78 8.41
CA PHE A 64 10.78 -8.42 7.26
C PHE A 64 12.30 -8.38 7.37
N TYR A 65 12.86 -7.92 8.51
CA TYR A 65 14.30 -7.86 8.72
C TYR A 65 14.82 -9.19 9.27
N GLY A 66 15.70 -9.83 8.52
CA GLY A 66 16.28 -11.12 8.86
C GLY A 66 17.56 -10.99 9.69
N SER A 67 17.93 -12.08 10.35
CA SER A 67 19.16 -12.19 11.14
C SER A 67 20.46 -11.93 10.36
N ASN A 68 20.41 -12.01 9.04
CA ASN A 68 21.50 -11.69 8.13
C ASN A 68 21.65 -10.19 7.84
N LYS A 69 20.93 -9.32 8.57
CA LYS A 69 20.87 -7.88 8.34
C LYS A 69 20.40 -7.49 6.93
N THR A 70 19.54 -8.31 6.36
CA THR A 70 18.88 -8.01 5.09
C THR A 70 17.38 -8.11 5.25
N TYR A 71 16.65 -7.47 4.37
CA TYR A 71 15.22 -7.51 4.40
C TYR A 71 14.65 -8.43 3.32
N ASP A 72 13.72 -9.30 3.71
CA ASP A 72 13.02 -10.20 2.80
C ASP A 72 11.82 -9.48 2.15
N MET A 73 12.11 -8.47 1.33
CA MET A 73 11.13 -7.79 0.49
C MET A 73 11.75 -7.38 -0.86
N ASN A 74 11.03 -7.66 -1.96
CA ASN A 74 11.43 -7.34 -3.34
C ASN A 74 11.46 -5.84 -3.70
N PHE A 75 11.22 -4.91 -2.77
CA PHE A 75 11.03 -3.49 -3.10
C PHE A 75 11.65 -2.51 -2.09
N LYS A 76 12.79 -2.89 -1.50
CA LYS A 76 13.40 -2.20 -0.35
C LYS A 76 14.58 -1.27 -0.63
N GLU A 77 14.75 -0.82 -1.86
CA GLU A 77 15.68 0.26 -2.14
C GLU A 77 15.05 1.62 -1.77
N GLU A 78 15.81 2.52 -1.16
CA GLU A 78 15.42 3.94 -0.95
C GLU A 78 14.88 4.57 -2.26
N LYS A 79 15.42 4.09 -3.39
CA LYS A 79 14.99 4.42 -4.75
C LYS A 79 13.50 4.14 -5.00
N HIS A 80 12.95 3.09 -4.41
CA HIS A 80 11.53 2.75 -4.52
C HIS A 80 10.64 3.69 -3.72
N TYR A 81 11.00 4.03 -2.48
CA TYR A 81 10.24 5.02 -1.70
C TYR A 81 10.26 6.38 -2.41
N LYS A 82 11.40 6.80 -2.94
CA LYS A 82 11.51 8.03 -3.75
C LYS A 82 10.61 7.99 -4.99
N SER A 83 10.62 6.88 -5.73
CA SER A 83 9.72 6.67 -6.88
C SER A 83 8.24 6.75 -6.46
N PHE A 84 7.86 6.08 -5.36
CA PHE A 84 6.49 6.11 -4.88
C PHE A 84 6.04 7.51 -4.44
N VAL A 85 6.84 8.24 -3.68
CA VAL A 85 6.52 9.62 -3.29
C VAL A 85 6.42 10.54 -4.50
N SER A 86 7.18 10.28 -5.57
CA SER A 86 7.07 11.05 -6.81
C SER A 86 5.84 10.71 -7.67
N GLU A 87 5.35 9.46 -7.59
CA GLU A 87 4.26 8.94 -8.43
C GLU A 87 2.87 9.03 -7.77
N TYR A 88 2.82 9.08 -6.44
CA TYR A 88 1.60 9.00 -5.63
C TYR A 88 1.55 10.11 -4.58
N PRO A 89 0.34 10.53 -4.13
CA PRO A 89 0.18 11.58 -3.12
C PRO A 89 0.48 11.06 -1.70
N ILE A 90 1.67 10.47 -1.50
CA ILE A 90 2.13 9.95 -0.20
C ILE A 90 2.70 11.11 0.60
N VAL A 91 2.19 11.32 1.82
CA VAL A 91 2.64 12.39 2.73
C VAL A 91 3.28 11.88 4.02
N SER A 92 3.16 10.57 4.28
CA SER A 92 3.70 9.93 5.48
C SER A 92 4.12 8.49 5.16
N ILE A 93 5.32 8.12 5.60
CA ILE A 93 5.83 6.76 5.59
C ILE A 93 6.33 6.44 7.00
N GLU A 94 5.69 5.48 7.64
CA GLU A 94 6.02 4.99 8.98
C GLU A 94 6.84 3.69 8.88
N ASN A 95 7.82 3.55 9.78
CA ASN A 95 8.71 2.39 9.90
C ASN A 95 9.28 1.89 8.56
N PRO A 96 9.92 2.76 7.74
CA PRO A 96 10.45 2.38 6.43
C PRO A 96 11.65 1.42 6.50
N PHE A 97 12.35 1.41 7.64
CA PHE A 97 13.50 0.57 7.94
C PHE A 97 13.28 -0.17 9.27
N ASP A 98 14.23 -1.04 9.62
CA ASP A 98 14.27 -1.74 10.89
C ASP A 98 14.32 -0.74 12.06
N GLN A 99 13.88 -1.19 13.23
CA GLN A 99 13.81 -0.35 14.41
C GLN A 99 15.20 0.06 14.95
N ASP A 100 16.23 -0.72 14.63
CA ASP A 100 17.61 -0.52 15.07
C ASP A 100 18.55 -0.04 13.93
N ASP A 101 17.99 0.30 12.76
CA ASP A 101 18.68 0.88 11.58
C ASP A 101 18.50 2.41 11.55
#